data_AF-A0A7S0BS43-F1
#
_entry.id   AF-A0A7S0BS43-F1
#
_cell.length_a   1.000
_cell.length_b   1.000
_cell.length_c   1.000
_cell.angle_alpha   90.00
_cell.angle_beta   90.00
_cell.angle_gamma   90.00
#
_symmetry.space_group_name_H-M   'P 1'
#
loop_
_entity.id
_entity.type
_entity.pdbx_description
1 polymer ?
#
loop_
_entity_poly.entity_id
_entity_poly.type
_entity_poly.pdbx_seq_one_letter_code
_entity_poly.pdbx_strand_id
1 'polypeptide(L)'
;MPLTSNGRLLPVEVQKDALRRSMIRAVNTVGLDINRAIIHSHLRPLLQYVGGLGPRKAKSLLQAIETSENGMLMSRRDMLVKNMLGNNTFYSASGFLRVRDPELASGGKTSAAIRKRLRKDKKKNLDRFADYEPLEDTRMHLENYNVAIKIAEQSVEDASKRKDPSAVVFELMENPELLEALDLEQYAKDLESKGRGKNRETVRLVEEEFNDPYRDWRVPLSEPTPKVLFRCITGMDPDTQLHIGSMVTAEKLRVIDSGSGVACAVANGRIRGFIHKMEFSDQRLTDEELVERVTPGGSVMCRVQELTVEEYKIKLSCRASVLNNPASMSGFQDPVFYDEYCKRYDEIRDEKFLAREKALEKQKSLQRDKMLVQIRKESLASRSTRHPFWKDVTADEAERLMEPAQIGEVIIRPGST
;
A
#
# COMPACT_ATOMS: atom_id res chain seq x y z
N MET A 1 -2.41 16.64 8.06
CA MET A 1 -1.15 16.22 8.72
C MET A 1 -0.13 15.94 7.64
N PRO A 2 1.03 16.60 7.62
CA PRO A 2 2.13 16.15 6.77
C PRO A 2 2.59 14.79 7.31
N LEU A 3 2.50 13.74 6.49
CA LEU A 3 3.02 12.41 6.85
C LEU A 3 4.55 12.39 6.86
N THR A 4 5.17 13.38 6.23
CA THR A 4 6.61 13.62 6.20
C THR A 4 6.90 15.09 6.45
N SER A 5 8.09 15.40 6.97
CA SER A 5 8.59 16.77 7.18
C SER A 5 8.48 17.63 5.92
N ASN A 6 8.80 17.05 4.75
CA ASN A 6 8.78 17.71 3.45
C ASN A 6 7.41 17.63 2.75
N GLY A 7 6.42 16.93 3.30
CA GLY A 7 5.13 16.73 2.65
C GLY A 7 4.39 18.03 2.34
N ARG A 8 4.63 19.10 3.12
CA ARG A 8 4.06 20.44 2.90
C ARG A 8 4.55 21.11 1.61
N LEU A 9 5.69 20.69 1.08
CA LEU A 9 6.28 21.25 -0.14
C LEU A 9 5.60 20.73 -1.41
N LEU A 10 4.83 19.63 -1.31
CA LEU A 10 4.17 19.01 -2.46
C LEU A 10 2.76 19.58 -2.68
N PRO A 11 2.31 19.71 -3.94
CA PRO A 11 0.92 20.03 -4.23
C PRO A 11 -0.05 19.03 -3.59
N VAL A 12 -1.19 19.53 -3.09
CA VAL A 12 -2.19 18.72 -2.38
C VAL A 12 -2.67 17.52 -3.20
N GLU A 13 -2.82 17.67 -4.52
CA GLU A 13 -3.27 16.59 -5.39
C GLU A 13 -2.25 15.46 -5.53
N VAL A 14 -0.96 15.78 -5.53
CA VAL A 14 0.12 14.78 -5.54
C VAL A 14 0.12 14.00 -4.22
N GLN A 15 -0.08 14.69 -3.09
CA GLN A 15 -0.18 14.05 -1.77
C GLN A 15 -1.38 13.10 -1.69
N LYS A 16 -2.56 13.56 -2.14
CA LYS A 16 -3.78 12.74 -2.17
C LYS A 16 -3.61 11.51 -3.05
N ASP A 17 -2.97 11.65 -4.20
CA ASP A 17 -2.77 10.54 -5.11
C ASP A 17 -1.75 9.52 -4.59
N ALA A 18 -0.66 9.98 -3.99
CA ALA A 18 0.30 9.10 -3.30
C ALA A 18 -0.37 8.32 -2.14
N LEU A 19 -1.22 9.00 -1.36
CA LEU A 19 -2.00 8.38 -0.30
C LEU A 19 -2.98 7.35 -0.84
N ARG A 20 -3.71 7.69 -1.90
CA ARG A 20 -4.66 6.78 -2.57
C ARG A 20 -3.95 5.53 -3.06
N ARG A 21 -2.81 5.67 -3.74
CA ARG A 21 -2.00 4.53 -4.21
C ARG A 21 -1.51 3.65 -3.06
N SER A 22 -1.09 4.26 -1.95
CA SER A 22 -0.66 3.54 -0.75
C SER A 22 -1.81 2.76 -0.11
N MET A 23 -3.00 3.37 -0.01
CA MET A 23 -4.20 2.70 0.50
C MET A 23 -4.64 1.56 -0.42
N ILE A 24 -4.63 1.76 -1.74
CA ILE A 24 -4.93 0.70 -2.71
C ILE A 24 -3.96 -0.47 -2.50
N ARG A 25 -2.65 -0.21 -2.43
CA ARG A 25 -1.67 -1.28 -2.21
C ARG A 25 -1.92 -2.02 -0.89
N ALA A 26 -2.07 -1.29 0.21
CA ALA A 26 -2.30 -1.88 1.52
C ALA A 26 -3.59 -2.73 1.57
N VAL A 27 -4.70 -2.21 1.04
CA VAL A 27 -5.98 -2.91 1.04
C VAL A 27 -5.95 -4.14 0.13
N ASN A 28 -5.34 -4.09 -1.05
CA ASN A 28 -5.27 -5.25 -1.94
C ASN A 28 -4.26 -6.30 -1.47
N THR A 29 -3.18 -5.91 -0.79
CA THR A 29 -2.23 -6.86 -0.19
C THR A 29 -2.87 -7.65 0.96
N VAL A 30 -3.63 -6.98 1.83
CA VAL A 30 -4.35 -7.67 2.92
C VAL A 30 -5.59 -8.40 2.37
N GLY A 31 -6.24 -7.77 1.40
CA GLY A 31 -7.56 -8.08 0.87
C GLY A 31 -8.67 -7.76 1.87
N LEU A 32 -9.93 -7.90 1.44
CA LEU A 32 -11.11 -7.53 2.23
C LEU A 32 -12.16 -8.64 2.24
N ASP A 33 -12.63 -9.00 3.43
CA ASP A 33 -13.83 -9.83 3.57
C ASP A 33 -15.08 -8.98 3.39
N ILE A 34 -15.84 -9.26 2.33
CA ILE A 34 -17.01 -8.48 1.93
C ILE A 34 -18.19 -8.65 2.90
N ASN A 35 -18.41 -9.87 3.41
CA ASN A 35 -19.50 -10.14 4.35
C ASN A 35 -19.21 -9.49 5.70
N ARG A 36 -17.94 -9.49 6.12
CA ARG A 36 -17.50 -8.76 7.30
C ARG A 36 -17.66 -7.24 7.13
N ALA A 37 -17.43 -6.71 5.93
CA ALA A 37 -17.63 -5.29 5.64
C ALA A 37 -19.12 -4.89 5.63
N ILE A 38 -20.02 -5.80 5.26
CA ILE A 38 -21.48 -5.56 5.34
C ILE A 38 -21.91 -5.46 6.80
N ILE A 39 -21.45 -6.37 7.66
CA ILE A 39 -21.77 -6.37 9.11
C ILE A 39 -21.16 -5.16 9.81
N HIS A 40 -19.90 -4.83 9.52
CA HIS A 40 -19.17 -3.77 10.22
C HIS A 40 -19.00 -2.53 9.35
N SER A 41 -19.78 -1.49 9.66
CA SER A 41 -19.81 -0.22 8.94
C SER A 41 -18.44 0.44 8.77
N HIS A 42 -17.54 0.31 9.75
CA HIS A 42 -16.20 0.91 9.72
C HIS A 42 -15.27 0.29 8.65
N LEU A 43 -15.58 -0.91 8.14
CA LEU A 43 -14.81 -1.57 7.09
C LEU A 43 -15.30 -1.21 5.67
N ARG A 44 -16.54 -0.74 5.52
CA ARG A 44 -17.14 -0.39 4.22
C ARG A 44 -16.31 0.62 3.40
N PRO A 45 -15.70 1.67 3.99
CA PRO A 45 -14.88 2.61 3.23
C PRO A 45 -13.66 1.98 2.57
N LEU A 46 -13.20 0.80 3.03
CA LEU A 46 -12.05 0.12 2.43
C LEU A 46 -12.34 -0.42 1.04
N LEU A 47 -13.60 -0.74 0.72
CA LEU A 47 -14.01 -1.25 -0.59
C LEU A 47 -13.63 -0.33 -1.75
N GLN A 48 -13.59 0.99 -1.51
CA GLN A 48 -13.24 1.94 -2.57
C GLN A 48 -11.77 1.83 -3.03
N TYR A 49 -10.93 1.15 -2.25
CA TYR A 49 -9.50 0.96 -2.52
C TYR A 49 -9.18 -0.43 -3.10
N VAL A 50 -10.17 -1.31 -3.24
CA VAL A 50 -10.02 -2.60 -3.90
C VAL A 50 -9.82 -2.41 -5.41
N GLY A 51 -8.97 -3.24 -6.02
CA GLY A 51 -8.68 -3.22 -7.46
C GLY A 51 -9.95 -3.17 -8.33
N GLY A 52 -10.01 -2.23 -9.27
CA GLY A 52 -11.17 -2.05 -10.15
C GLY A 52 -12.38 -1.34 -9.53
N LEU A 53 -12.44 -1.23 -8.20
CA LEU A 53 -13.45 -0.46 -7.48
C LEU A 53 -13.03 1.00 -7.30
N GLY A 54 -14.01 1.82 -6.98
CA GLY A 54 -13.87 3.22 -6.61
C GLY A 54 -15.08 3.61 -5.78
N PRO A 55 -15.19 4.85 -5.27
CA PRO A 55 -16.21 5.22 -4.29
C PRO A 55 -17.64 4.95 -4.79
N ARG A 56 -17.92 5.25 -6.07
CA ARG A 56 -19.23 4.99 -6.69
C ARG A 56 -19.54 3.50 -6.81
N LYS A 57 -18.60 2.70 -7.33
CA LYS A 57 -18.77 1.26 -7.53
C LYS A 57 -18.85 0.49 -6.21
N ALA A 58 -18.05 0.87 -5.23
CA ALA A 58 -18.08 0.29 -3.88
C ALA A 58 -19.45 0.49 -3.22
N LYS A 59 -20.01 1.71 -3.29
CA LYS A 59 -21.36 1.99 -2.79
C LYS A 59 -22.43 1.17 -3.52
N SER A 60 -22.36 1.12 -4.85
CA SER A 60 -23.30 0.33 -5.67
C SER A 60 -23.24 -1.16 -5.34
N LEU A 61 -22.03 -1.71 -5.15
CA LEU A 61 -21.83 -3.11 -4.79
C LEU A 61 -22.43 -3.44 -3.42
N LEU A 62 -22.17 -2.60 -2.41
CA LEU A 62 -22.76 -2.76 -1.08
C LEU A 62 -24.28 -2.75 -1.12
N GLN A 63 -24.87 -1.77 -1.82
CA GLN A 63 -26.31 -1.68 -1.97
C GLN A 63 -26.89 -2.91 -2.68
N ALA A 64 -26.23 -3.40 -3.73
CA ALA A 64 -26.67 -4.59 -4.46
C ALA A 64 -26.65 -5.85 -3.60
N ILE A 65 -25.65 -6.01 -2.72
CA ILE A 65 -25.59 -7.16 -1.81
C ILE A 65 -26.61 -7.03 -0.69
N GLU A 66 -26.77 -5.85 -0.09
CA GLU A 66 -27.76 -5.61 0.98
C GLU A 66 -29.21 -5.80 0.48
N THR A 67 -29.48 -5.52 -0.80
CA THR A 67 -30.80 -5.71 -1.41
C THR A 67 -31.04 -7.16 -1.85
N SER A 68 -30.00 -8.01 -1.87
CA SER A 68 -30.15 -9.42 -2.22
C SER A 68 -30.87 -10.21 -1.12
N GLU A 69 -31.52 -11.34 -1.47
CA GLU A 69 -32.39 -12.11 -0.56
C GLU A 69 -31.74 -12.48 0.77
N ASN A 70 -30.43 -12.77 0.77
CA ASN A 70 -29.70 -13.17 1.98
C ASN A 70 -29.02 -12.00 2.71
N GLY A 71 -29.02 -10.79 2.13
CA GLY A 71 -28.26 -9.64 2.63
C GLY A 71 -26.74 -9.84 2.71
N MET A 72 -26.23 -10.95 2.17
CA MET A 72 -24.83 -11.38 2.21
C MET A 72 -24.47 -12.10 0.90
N LEU A 73 -23.17 -12.14 0.60
CA LEU A 73 -22.65 -12.79 -0.59
C LEU A 73 -22.26 -14.24 -0.29
N MET A 74 -22.72 -15.19 -1.11
CA MET A 74 -22.39 -16.62 -0.93
C MET A 74 -21.09 -17.02 -1.66
N SER A 75 -20.87 -16.49 -2.87
CA SER A 75 -19.71 -16.77 -3.70
C SER A 75 -19.27 -15.51 -4.45
N ARG A 76 -17.98 -15.38 -4.79
CA ARG A 76 -17.49 -14.34 -5.71
C ARG A 76 -18.25 -14.38 -7.03
N ARG A 77 -18.58 -15.56 -7.56
CA ARG A 77 -19.30 -15.71 -8.85
C ARG A 77 -20.66 -14.99 -8.85
N ASP A 78 -21.32 -14.90 -7.70
CA ASP A 78 -22.60 -14.19 -7.57
C ASP A 78 -22.48 -12.71 -7.97
N MET A 79 -21.33 -12.07 -7.73
CA MET A 79 -21.13 -10.67 -8.13
C MET A 79 -21.23 -10.46 -9.63
N LEU A 80 -20.90 -11.50 -10.41
CA LEU A 80 -21.00 -11.51 -11.86
C LEU A 80 -22.39 -11.97 -12.32
N VAL A 81 -22.87 -13.10 -11.81
CA VAL A 81 -24.15 -13.72 -12.22
C VAL A 81 -25.34 -12.84 -11.87
N LYS A 82 -25.31 -12.17 -10.72
CA LYS A 82 -26.37 -11.26 -10.26
C LYS A 82 -26.17 -9.82 -10.76
N ASN A 83 -25.28 -9.60 -11.74
CA ASN A 83 -24.99 -8.28 -12.33
C ASN A 83 -24.61 -7.19 -11.32
N MET A 84 -23.97 -7.56 -10.20
CA MET A 84 -23.53 -6.60 -9.18
C MET A 84 -22.29 -5.81 -9.66
N LEU A 85 -21.42 -6.45 -10.45
CA LEU A 85 -20.24 -5.86 -11.07
C LEU A 85 -20.15 -6.25 -12.55
N GLY A 86 -19.72 -5.32 -13.40
CA GLY A 86 -19.39 -5.63 -14.79
C GLY A 86 -18.11 -6.44 -14.93
N ASN A 87 -17.99 -7.24 -15.99
CA ASN A 87 -16.92 -8.23 -16.22
C ASN A 87 -15.51 -7.75 -15.88
N ASN A 88 -15.06 -6.61 -16.44
CA ASN A 88 -13.71 -6.10 -16.20
C ASN A 88 -13.49 -5.67 -14.73
N THR A 89 -14.53 -5.14 -14.10
CA THR A 89 -14.48 -4.72 -12.69
C THR A 89 -14.43 -5.94 -11.79
N PHE A 90 -15.26 -6.95 -12.08
CA PHE A 90 -15.26 -8.21 -11.37
C PHE A 90 -13.89 -8.90 -11.45
N TYR A 91 -13.36 -9.06 -12.67
CA TYR A 91 -12.04 -9.66 -12.88
C TYR A 91 -10.95 -8.91 -12.11
N SER A 92 -10.96 -7.58 -12.12
CA SER A 92 -9.96 -6.78 -11.38
C SER A 92 -10.10 -6.87 -9.85
N ALA A 93 -11.30 -7.10 -9.32
CA ALA A 93 -11.59 -7.05 -7.89
C ALA A 93 -11.58 -8.43 -7.22
N SER A 94 -11.91 -9.49 -7.96
CA SER A 94 -12.29 -10.79 -7.38
C SER A 94 -11.18 -11.46 -6.58
N GLY A 95 -9.91 -11.26 -6.96
CA GLY A 95 -8.76 -11.82 -6.24
C GLY A 95 -8.48 -11.16 -4.89
N PHE A 96 -9.05 -9.98 -4.64
CA PHE A 96 -8.84 -9.20 -3.41
C PHE A 96 -10.04 -9.23 -2.47
N LEU A 97 -11.18 -9.77 -2.93
CA LEU A 97 -12.41 -9.88 -2.17
C LEU A 97 -12.58 -11.29 -1.65
N ARG A 98 -12.36 -11.48 -0.35
CA ARG A 98 -12.62 -12.73 0.34
C ARG A 98 -14.11 -12.89 0.60
N VAL A 99 -14.64 -14.09 0.35
CA VAL A 99 -16.04 -14.42 0.65
C VAL A 99 -16.04 -15.60 1.61
N ARG A 100 -16.19 -15.28 2.89
CA ARG A 100 -16.39 -16.29 3.92
C ARG A 100 -17.85 -16.68 4.00
N ASP A 101 -18.07 -17.89 4.49
CA ASP A 101 -19.39 -18.37 4.81
C ASP A 101 -20.17 -17.35 5.67
N PRO A 102 -21.40 -16.98 5.29
CA PRO A 102 -22.24 -16.07 6.08
C PRO A 102 -22.37 -16.45 7.56
N GLU A 103 -22.41 -17.75 7.88
CA GLU A 103 -22.50 -18.23 9.26
C GLU A 103 -21.23 -17.93 10.08
N LEU A 104 -20.12 -17.59 9.44
CA LEU A 104 -18.82 -17.25 10.04
C LEU A 104 -18.43 -15.78 9.85
N ALA A 105 -19.37 -14.92 9.43
CA ALA A 105 -19.09 -13.52 9.19
C ALA A 105 -18.62 -12.78 10.47
N SER A 106 -18.96 -13.30 11.66
CA SER A 106 -18.49 -12.84 12.97
C SER A 106 -17.09 -13.33 13.39
N GLY A 107 -16.50 -14.28 12.67
CA GLY A 107 -15.18 -14.86 13.00
C GLY A 107 -15.13 -16.38 12.88
N GLY A 108 -13.92 -16.93 12.81
CA GLY A 108 -13.67 -18.36 12.67
C GLY A 108 -13.05 -18.76 11.33
N LYS A 109 -12.58 -20.01 11.26
CA LYS A 109 -12.04 -20.64 10.04
C LYS A 109 -13.17 -21.26 9.24
N THR A 110 -13.13 -21.13 7.92
CA THR A 110 -14.21 -21.66 7.09
C THR A 110 -14.29 -23.18 7.10
N SER A 111 -13.16 -23.85 7.27
CA SER A 111 -13.11 -25.29 7.54
C SER A 111 -13.93 -25.73 8.75
N ALA A 112 -14.03 -24.90 9.79
CA ALA A 112 -14.84 -25.21 10.97
C ALA A 112 -16.36 -25.19 10.68
N ALA A 113 -16.84 -24.26 9.86
CA ALA A 113 -18.25 -24.26 9.44
C ALA A 113 -18.57 -25.45 8.54
N ILE A 114 -17.68 -25.77 7.60
CA ILE A 114 -17.82 -26.93 6.73
C ILE A 114 -17.95 -28.21 7.57
N ARG A 115 -17.04 -28.42 8.54
CA ARG A 115 -17.11 -29.56 9.47
C ARG A 115 -18.43 -29.59 10.24
N LYS A 116 -18.95 -28.44 10.68
CA LYS A 116 -20.23 -28.36 11.40
C LYS A 116 -21.41 -28.80 10.52
N ARG A 117 -21.42 -28.44 9.24
CA ARG A 117 -22.44 -28.87 8.28
C ARG A 117 -22.34 -30.36 7.96
N LEU A 118 -21.13 -30.83 7.67
CA LEU A 118 -20.86 -32.26 7.42
C LEU A 118 -21.29 -33.15 8.59
N ARG A 119 -21.18 -32.66 9.84
CA ARG A 119 -21.66 -33.38 11.03
C ARG A 119 -23.18 -33.36 11.21
N LYS A 120 -23.87 -32.33 10.71
CA LYS A 120 -25.32 -32.15 10.91
C LYS A 120 -26.13 -33.01 9.94
N ASP A 121 -25.59 -33.31 8.77
CA ASP A 121 -26.21 -34.19 7.78
C ASP A 121 -25.98 -35.68 8.15
N LYS A 122 -26.93 -36.25 8.91
CA LYS A 122 -26.96 -37.69 9.24
C LYS A 122 -27.13 -38.61 8.01
N LYS A 123 -27.55 -38.05 6.86
CA LYS A 123 -27.46 -38.70 5.54
C LYS A 123 -26.22 -38.13 4.87
N LYS A 124 -25.24 -38.97 4.57
CA LYS A 124 -24.01 -38.67 3.80
C LYS A 124 -24.31 -38.22 2.35
N ASN A 125 -25.23 -37.28 2.11
CA ASN A 125 -25.34 -36.61 0.83
C ASN A 125 -24.24 -35.55 0.79
N LEU A 126 -23.04 -36.03 0.45
CA LEU A 126 -21.85 -35.22 0.17
C LEU A 126 -22.09 -34.24 -1.00
N ASP A 127 -23.15 -34.47 -1.79
CA ASP A 127 -23.60 -33.66 -2.94
C ASP A 127 -24.04 -32.21 -2.61
N ARG A 128 -23.93 -31.76 -1.34
CA ARG A 128 -24.24 -30.37 -0.90
C ARG A 128 -23.02 -29.47 -0.73
N PHE A 129 -21.84 -29.87 -1.22
CA PHE A 129 -20.75 -28.91 -1.42
C PHE A 129 -21.08 -27.86 -2.48
N ALA A 130 -22.15 -28.02 -3.26
CA ALA A 130 -22.56 -27.11 -4.33
C ALA A 130 -22.70 -25.62 -3.91
N ASP A 131 -23.02 -25.36 -2.64
CA ASP A 131 -23.23 -23.99 -2.14
C ASP A 131 -21.97 -23.33 -1.58
N TYR A 132 -20.85 -24.06 -1.46
CA TYR A 132 -19.63 -23.55 -0.82
C TYR A 132 -18.34 -24.04 -1.50
N GLU A 133 -17.53 -23.08 -1.94
CA GLU A 133 -16.24 -23.32 -2.60
C GLU A 133 -15.08 -22.95 -1.64
N PRO A 134 -14.26 -23.92 -1.16
CA PRO A 134 -13.16 -23.67 -0.23
C PRO A 134 -12.15 -22.61 -0.71
N LEU A 135 -11.96 -22.51 -2.03
CA LEU A 135 -11.04 -21.55 -2.64
C LEU A 135 -11.49 -20.08 -2.44
N GLU A 136 -12.76 -19.83 -2.12
CA GLU A 136 -13.28 -18.47 -1.84
C GLU A 136 -12.68 -17.87 -0.56
N ASP A 137 -12.17 -18.72 0.32
CA ASP A 137 -11.47 -18.37 1.55
C ASP A 137 -9.95 -18.16 1.36
N THR A 138 -9.48 -18.08 0.11
CA THR A 138 -8.06 -17.91 -0.26
C THR A 138 -7.85 -16.66 -1.10
N ARG A 139 -6.59 -16.26 -1.36
CA ARG A 139 -6.25 -15.19 -2.31
C ARG A 139 -6.21 -15.63 -3.77
N MET A 140 -6.55 -16.89 -4.06
CA MET A 140 -6.53 -17.38 -5.42
C MET A 140 -7.57 -16.63 -6.27
N HIS A 141 -7.15 -16.18 -7.45
CA HIS A 141 -8.05 -15.57 -8.42
C HIS A 141 -8.89 -16.66 -9.14
N LEU A 142 -10.13 -16.35 -9.54
CA LEU A 142 -11.05 -17.33 -10.14
C LEU A 142 -10.48 -18.00 -11.41
N GLU A 143 -9.66 -17.29 -12.17
CA GLU A 143 -9.00 -17.84 -13.37
C GLU A 143 -8.09 -19.04 -13.06
N ASN A 144 -7.60 -19.11 -11.82
CA ASN A 144 -6.64 -20.09 -11.34
C ASN A 144 -7.30 -21.22 -10.54
N TYR A 145 -8.62 -21.18 -10.31
CA TYR A 145 -9.32 -22.25 -9.59
C TYR A 145 -9.14 -23.61 -10.26
N ASN A 146 -9.22 -23.66 -11.60
CA ASN A 146 -8.99 -24.90 -12.35
C ASN A 146 -7.57 -25.45 -12.19
N VAL A 147 -6.58 -24.58 -11.91
CA VAL A 147 -5.20 -25.01 -11.65
C VAL A 147 -5.11 -25.58 -10.24
N ALA A 148 -5.68 -24.89 -9.24
CA ALA A 148 -5.73 -25.34 -7.86
C ALA A 148 -6.47 -26.69 -7.71
N ILE A 149 -7.60 -26.86 -8.38
CA ILE A 149 -8.36 -28.11 -8.39
C ILE A 149 -7.52 -29.25 -8.96
N LYS A 150 -6.81 -29.03 -10.08
CA LYS A 150 -5.94 -30.06 -10.68
C LYS A 150 -4.77 -30.43 -9.78
N ILE A 151 -4.18 -29.45 -9.11
CA ILE A 151 -3.12 -29.71 -8.11
C ILE A 151 -3.69 -30.58 -6.98
N ALA A 152 -4.89 -30.26 -6.49
CA ALA A 152 -5.57 -31.07 -5.48
C ALA A 152 -5.88 -32.51 -5.97
N GLU A 153 -6.39 -32.66 -7.19
CA GLU A 153 -6.66 -33.97 -7.80
C GLU A 153 -5.41 -34.84 -7.97
N GLN A 154 -4.25 -34.22 -8.21
CA GLN A 154 -2.97 -34.93 -8.34
C GLN A 154 -2.33 -35.27 -7.00
N SER A 155 -2.62 -34.48 -5.96
CA SER A 155 -2.02 -34.66 -4.63
C SER A 155 -2.81 -35.64 -3.76
N VAL A 156 -4.13 -35.69 -3.92
CA VAL A 156 -5.02 -36.51 -3.09
C VAL A 156 -5.28 -37.87 -3.72
N GLU A 157 -5.07 -38.93 -2.95
CA GLU A 157 -5.40 -40.30 -3.37
C GLU A 157 -6.90 -40.47 -3.64
N ASP A 158 -7.25 -41.32 -4.60
CA ASP A 158 -8.64 -41.62 -4.97
C ASP A 158 -9.48 -40.40 -5.42
N ALA A 159 -8.85 -39.26 -5.74
CA ALA A 159 -9.55 -38.06 -6.20
C ALA A 159 -10.48 -38.33 -7.39
N SER A 160 -10.06 -39.17 -8.35
CA SER A 160 -10.86 -39.53 -9.53
C SER A 160 -12.16 -40.28 -9.23
N LYS A 161 -12.31 -40.85 -8.02
CA LYS A 161 -13.54 -41.54 -7.60
C LYS A 161 -14.59 -40.56 -7.04
N ARG A 162 -14.21 -39.32 -6.78
CA ARG A 162 -15.09 -38.31 -6.16
C ARG A 162 -15.82 -37.51 -7.23
N LYS A 163 -17.11 -37.23 -6.97
CA LYS A 163 -17.95 -36.44 -7.87
C LYS A 163 -17.72 -34.93 -7.74
N ASP A 164 -17.45 -34.45 -6.53
CA ASP A 164 -17.31 -33.03 -6.22
C ASP A 164 -15.84 -32.62 -6.08
N PRO A 165 -15.31 -31.74 -6.95
CA PRO A 165 -13.94 -31.26 -6.88
C PRO A 165 -13.64 -30.47 -5.59
N SER A 166 -14.62 -29.72 -5.09
CA SER A 166 -14.47 -28.93 -3.86
C SER A 166 -14.22 -29.80 -2.63
N ALA A 167 -14.67 -31.06 -2.61
CA ALA A 167 -14.36 -32.00 -1.53
C ALA A 167 -12.89 -32.46 -1.57
N VAL A 168 -12.29 -32.59 -2.76
CA VAL A 168 -10.86 -32.90 -2.93
C VAL A 168 -10.01 -31.73 -2.46
N VAL A 169 -10.36 -30.52 -2.89
CA VAL A 169 -9.70 -29.27 -2.46
C VAL A 169 -9.76 -29.13 -0.94
N PHE A 170 -10.93 -29.39 -0.34
CA PHE A 170 -11.11 -29.29 1.11
C PHE A 170 -10.19 -30.26 1.88
N GLU A 171 -10.05 -31.49 1.41
CA GLU A 171 -9.14 -32.45 2.04
C GLU A 171 -7.68 -32.05 1.90
N LEU A 172 -7.27 -31.52 0.75
CA LEU A 172 -5.92 -31.01 0.58
C LEU A 172 -5.64 -29.84 1.53
N MET A 173 -6.59 -28.92 1.70
CA MET A 173 -6.46 -27.81 2.67
C MET A 173 -6.41 -28.29 4.13
N GLU A 174 -6.97 -29.46 4.44
CA GLU A 174 -6.91 -30.08 5.76
C GLU A 174 -5.59 -30.83 5.99
N ASN A 175 -4.99 -31.38 4.93
CA ASN A 175 -3.72 -32.09 4.98
C ASN A 175 -2.73 -31.50 3.95
N PRO A 176 -2.14 -30.32 4.20
CA PRO A 176 -1.24 -29.66 3.25
C PRO A 176 0.04 -30.46 2.95
N GLU A 177 0.44 -31.37 3.84
CA GLU A 177 1.61 -32.25 3.66
C GLU A 177 1.54 -33.10 2.38
N LEU A 178 0.33 -33.36 1.87
CA LEU A 178 0.13 -34.08 0.60
C LEU A 178 0.69 -33.32 -0.62
N LEU A 179 0.90 -32.01 -0.51
CA LEU A 179 1.53 -31.21 -1.57
C LEU A 179 3.02 -31.51 -1.76
N GLU A 180 3.72 -31.93 -0.69
CA GLU A 180 5.17 -32.16 -0.75
C GLU A 180 5.55 -33.30 -1.70
N ALA A 181 4.60 -34.19 -2.01
CA ALA A 181 4.79 -35.27 -2.97
C ALA A 181 4.86 -34.79 -4.43
N LEU A 182 4.42 -33.55 -4.72
CA LEU A 182 4.32 -33.02 -6.08
C LEU A 182 5.45 -32.03 -6.39
N ASP A 183 6.13 -32.21 -7.53
CA ASP A 183 7.07 -31.22 -8.05
C ASP A 183 6.33 -30.07 -8.75
N LEU A 184 6.05 -29.02 -7.97
CA LEU A 184 5.33 -27.83 -8.43
C LEU A 184 6.12 -26.98 -9.45
N GLU A 185 7.45 -27.02 -9.42
CA GLU A 185 8.29 -26.30 -10.37
C GLU A 185 8.22 -26.96 -11.75
N GLN A 186 8.22 -28.29 -11.80
CA GLN A 186 7.98 -29.03 -13.04
C GLN A 186 6.56 -28.82 -13.55
N TYR A 187 5.56 -28.82 -12.65
CA TYR A 187 4.18 -28.52 -13.01
C TYR A 187 4.02 -27.12 -13.63
N ALA A 188 4.72 -26.11 -13.10
CA ALA A 188 4.73 -24.76 -13.66
C ALA A 188 5.31 -24.73 -15.09
N LYS A 189 6.40 -25.47 -15.35
CA LYS A 189 6.99 -25.60 -16.70
C LYS A 189 6.04 -26.31 -17.67
N ASP A 190 5.29 -27.30 -17.19
CA ASP A 190 4.29 -28.00 -18.01
C ASP A 190 3.10 -27.09 -18.36
N LEU A 191 2.72 -26.16 -17.48
CA LEU A 191 1.71 -25.14 -17.80
C LEU A 191 2.23 -24.12 -18.81
N GLU A 192 3.51 -23.75 -18.74
CA GLU A 192 4.18 -22.89 -19.71
C GLU A 192 4.23 -23.53 -21.10
N SER A 193 4.61 -24.82 -21.18
CA SER A 193 4.66 -25.54 -22.46
C SER A 193 3.29 -25.72 -23.12
N LYS A 194 2.22 -25.80 -22.31
CA LYS A 194 0.81 -25.80 -22.76
C LYS A 194 0.30 -24.40 -23.17
N GLY A 195 1.14 -23.37 -23.15
CA GLY A 195 0.80 -22.03 -23.61
C GLY A 195 0.00 -21.18 -22.62
N ARG A 196 -0.07 -21.55 -21.33
CA ARG A 196 -0.75 -20.73 -20.31
C ARG A 196 0.09 -19.55 -19.79
N GLY A 197 1.27 -19.33 -20.37
CA GLY A 197 2.20 -18.29 -19.93
C GLY A 197 2.96 -18.67 -18.66
N LYS A 198 3.79 -17.74 -18.18
CA LYS A 198 4.65 -17.93 -17.00
C LYS A 198 3.81 -17.99 -15.74
N ASN A 199 3.60 -19.18 -15.20
CA ASN A 199 2.70 -19.43 -14.07
C ASN A 199 3.42 -19.83 -12.78
N ARG A 200 4.74 -19.75 -12.73
CA ARG A 200 5.53 -20.17 -11.57
C ARG A 200 5.10 -19.45 -10.29
N GLU A 201 4.96 -18.12 -10.32
CA GLU A 201 4.49 -17.33 -9.17
C GLU A 201 3.02 -17.63 -8.83
N THR A 202 2.19 -17.95 -9.82
CA THR A 202 0.80 -18.36 -9.61
C THR A 202 0.72 -19.70 -8.88
N VAL A 203 1.51 -20.69 -9.31
CA VAL A 203 1.56 -22.02 -8.68
C VAL A 203 2.10 -21.89 -7.25
N ARG A 204 3.13 -21.08 -7.03
CA ARG A 204 3.64 -20.77 -5.70
C ARG A 204 2.58 -20.12 -4.80
N LEU A 205 1.81 -19.15 -5.32
CA LEU A 205 0.70 -18.56 -4.56
C LEU A 205 -0.34 -19.61 -4.20
N VAL A 206 -0.65 -20.53 -5.11
CA VAL A 206 -1.59 -21.63 -4.85
C VAL A 206 -1.07 -22.53 -3.72
N GLU A 207 0.20 -22.91 -3.75
CA GLU A 207 0.86 -23.68 -2.68
C GLU A 207 0.82 -22.96 -1.32
N GLU A 208 1.18 -21.67 -1.29
CA GLU A 208 1.17 -20.86 -0.07
C GLU A 208 -0.25 -20.76 0.53
N GLU A 209 -1.27 -20.62 -0.33
CA GLU A 209 -2.68 -20.53 0.09
C GLU A 209 -3.31 -21.88 0.48
N PHE A 210 -2.81 -23.01 -0.03
CA PHE A 210 -3.20 -24.33 0.48
C PHE A 210 -2.62 -24.59 1.88
N ASN A 211 -1.39 -24.13 2.13
CA ASN A 211 -0.72 -24.28 3.42
C ASN A 211 -1.32 -23.39 4.52
N ASP A 212 -1.53 -22.10 4.23
CA ASP A 212 -2.13 -21.16 5.19
C ASP A 212 -3.12 -20.21 4.47
N PRO A 213 -4.39 -20.65 4.33
CA PRO A 213 -5.42 -19.91 3.61
C PRO A 213 -5.57 -18.47 4.09
N TYR A 214 -5.38 -17.53 3.16
CA TYR A 214 -5.52 -16.10 3.41
C TYR A 214 -4.64 -15.56 4.55
N ARG A 215 -3.44 -16.13 4.73
CA ARG A 215 -2.46 -15.70 5.75
C ARG A 215 -2.23 -14.19 5.73
N ASP A 216 -2.24 -13.52 6.88
CA ASP A 216 -1.85 -12.11 6.95
C ASP A 216 -0.33 -11.95 6.83
N TRP A 217 0.14 -11.29 5.78
CA TRP A 217 1.57 -11.05 5.53
C TRP A 217 2.10 -9.78 6.20
N ARG A 218 1.24 -9.03 6.90
CA ARG A 218 1.67 -7.82 7.62
C ARG A 218 2.61 -8.21 8.75
N VAL A 219 3.53 -7.29 9.05
CA VAL A 219 4.34 -7.38 10.25
C VAL A 219 3.39 -7.41 11.46
N PRO A 220 3.50 -8.41 12.34
CA PRO A 220 2.70 -8.46 13.56
C PRO A 220 2.83 -7.16 14.35
N LEU A 221 1.75 -6.77 15.03
CA LEU A 221 1.77 -5.59 15.88
C LEU A 221 2.85 -5.77 16.95
N SER A 222 3.83 -4.88 16.95
CA SER A 222 4.92 -4.84 17.94
C SER A 222 4.75 -3.61 18.82
N GLU A 223 5.27 -3.69 20.04
CA GLU A 223 5.30 -2.54 20.93
C GLU A 223 6.15 -1.42 20.33
N PRO A 224 5.75 -0.15 20.52
CA PRO A 224 6.51 0.97 20.00
C PRO A 224 7.90 0.98 20.62
N THR A 225 8.93 1.12 19.79
CA THR A 225 10.31 1.21 20.28
C THR A 225 10.49 2.45 21.16
N PRO A 226 11.47 2.47 22.07
CA PRO A 226 11.74 3.63 22.93
C PRO A 226 11.92 4.94 22.13
N LYS A 227 12.50 4.87 20.92
CA LYS A 227 12.62 6.02 20.01
C LYS A 227 11.26 6.56 19.55
N VAL A 228 10.33 5.68 19.20
CA VAL A 228 8.97 6.08 18.80
C VAL A 228 8.24 6.69 19.99
N LEU A 229 8.33 6.08 21.17
CA LEU A 229 7.75 6.63 22.41
C LEU A 229 8.33 7.99 22.76
N PHE A 230 9.66 8.14 22.64
CA PHE A 230 10.35 9.41 22.83
C PHE A 230 9.79 10.48 21.91
N ARG A 231 9.64 10.18 20.61
CA ARG A 231 9.07 11.11 19.64
C ARG A 231 7.60 11.45 19.94
N CYS A 232 6.80 10.48 20.34
CA CYS A 232 5.40 10.71 20.70
C CYS A 232 5.24 11.63 21.93
N ILE A 233 6.13 11.48 22.93
CA ILE A 233 6.06 12.25 24.18
C ILE A 233 6.70 13.63 24.02
N THR A 234 7.91 13.69 23.45
CA THR A 234 8.70 14.93 23.34
C THR A 234 8.30 15.78 22.13
N GLY A 235 7.69 15.16 21.11
CA GLY A 235 7.45 15.79 19.81
C GLY A 235 8.71 15.94 18.95
N MET A 236 9.86 15.44 19.43
CA MET A 236 11.14 15.55 18.76
C MET A 236 11.64 14.19 18.30
N ASP A 237 12.20 14.13 17.09
CA ASP A 237 12.81 12.93 16.56
C ASP A 237 14.29 12.83 17.01
N PRO A 238 14.69 11.73 17.70
CA PRO A 238 16.03 11.62 18.27
C PRO A 238 17.13 11.48 17.20
N ASP A 239 16.80 10.97 16.02
CA ASP A 239 17.77 10.71 14.97
C ASP A 239 17.97 11.94 14.06
N THR A 240 16.90 12.72 13.84
CA THR A 240 16.96 13.89 12.94
C THR A 240 17.06 15.23 13.67
N GLN A 241 16.27 15.43 14.73
CA GLN A 241 16.14 16.74 15.39
C GLN A 241 16.98 16.88 16.67
N LEU A 242 17.29 15.77 17.33
CA LEU A 242 17.97 15.74 18.63
C LEU A 242 19.17 14.77 18.65
N HIS A 243 20.00 14.84 17.61
CA HIS A 243 21.23 14.04 17.50
C HIS A 243 22.42 14.72 18.21
N ILE A 244 23.49 13.97 18.44
CA ILE A 244 24.74 14.49 19.02
C ILE A 244 25.30 15.60 18.12
N GLY A 245 25.45 16.82 18.64
CA GLY A 245 25.76 17.99 17.83
C GLY A 245 24.64 19.03 17.72
N SER A 246 23.39 18.60 17.91
CA SER A 246 22.22 19.45 17.76
C SER A 246 22.25 20.62 18.72
N MET A 247 21.93 21.81 18.20
CA MET A 247 21.80 23.02 19.00
C MET A 247 20.42 23.04 19.67
N VAL A 248 20.37 23.17 20.98
CA VAL A 248 19.14 23.18 21.78
C VAL A 248 19.17 24.28 22.83
N THR A 249 18.00 24.80 23.16
CA THR A 249 17.83 25.71 24.30
C THR A 249 17.53 24.88 25.55
N ALA A 250 18.43 24.92 26.52
CA ALA A 250 18.17 24.40 27.86
C ALA A 250 17.42 25.47 28.66
N GLU A 251 16.34 25.08 29.32
CA GLU A 251 15.48 25.93 30.14
C GLU A 251 15.46 25.43 31.58
N LYS A 252 14.94 26.25 32.50
CA LYS A 252 14.81 25.89 33.92
C LYS A 252 16.14 25.49 34.55
N LEU A 253 17.18 26.27 34.27
CA LEU A 253 18.51 26.04 34.83
C LEU A 253 18.48 26.07 36.36
N ARG A 254 19.11 25.09 37.00
CA ARG A 254 19.28 25.01 38.45
C ARG A 254 20.63 24.37 38.77
N VAL A 255 21.48 25.07 39.51
CA VAL A 255 22.73 24.48 40.00
C VAL A 255 22.42 23.38 41.00
N ILE A 256 23.12 22.25 40.91
CA ILE A 256 22.98 21.14 41.85
C ILE A 256 23.86 21.43 43.07
N ASP A 257 23.31 21.23 44.27
CA ASP A 257 23.97 21.56 45.54
C ASP A 257 25.30 20.82 45.75
N SER A 258 25.53 19.71 45.03
CA SER A 258 26.79 18.96 45.02
C SER A 258 27.91 19.58 44.18
N GLY A 259 27.69 20.73 43.52
CA GLY A 259 28.67 21.41 42.66
C GLY A 259 29.02 20.66 41.37
N SER A 260 28.37 19.52 41.11
CA SER A 260 28.70 18.64 39.98
C SER A 260 28.26 19.20 38.62
N GLY A 261 27.32 20.15 38.61
CA GLY A 261 26.84 20.78 37.38
C GLY A 261 25.49 21.46 37.53
N VAL A 262 24.84 21.68 36.39
CA VAL A 262 23.57 22.39 36.27
C VAL A 262 22.51 21.43 35.73
N ALA A 263 21.44 21.24 36.50
CA ALA A 263 20.23 20.58 36.03
C ALA A 263 19.42 21.53 35.16
N CYS A 264 18.86 21.03 34.08
CA CYS A 264 18.04 21.80 33.16
C CYS A 264 16.96 20.93 32.53
N ALA A 265 16.16 21.51 31.64
CA ALA A 265 15.21 20.76 30.85
C ALA A 265 15.21 21.24 29.40
N VAL A 266 14.85 20.35 28.48
CA VAL A 266 14.75 20.62 27.04
C VAL A 266 13.34 20.26 26.56
N ALA A 267 12.92 20.82 25.42
CA ALA A 267 11.61 20.57 24.80
C ALA A 267 10.41 20.93 25.70
N ASN A 268 10.43 22.14 26.26
CA ASN A 268 9.43 22.66 27.20
C ASN A 268 9.27 21.77 28.45
N GLY A 269 10.37 21.27 29.01
CA GLY A 269 10.36 20.48 30.25
C GLY A 269 10.14 18.99 30.09
N ARG A 270 10.08 18.46 28.85
CA ARG A 270 9.79 17.04 28.58
C ARG A 270 11.01 16.14 28.67
N ILE A 271 12.20 16.71 28.53
CA ILE A 271 13.47 15.98 28.59
C ILE A 271 14.29 16.56 29.73
N ARG A 272 14.82 15.69 30.60
CA ARG A 272 15.67 16.09 31.72
C ARG A 272 17.10 16.31 31.21
N GLY A 273 17.59 17.53 31.33
CA GLY A 273 18.92 17.91 30.90
C GLY A 273 19.91 18.00 32.07
N PHE A 274 21.17 17.70 31.78
CA PHE A 274 22.27 17.91 32.70
C PHE A 274 23.47 18.49 31.95
N ILE A 275 23.99 19.62 32.46
CA ILE A 275 25.22 20.24 31.98
C ILE A 275 26.27 20.00 33.06
N HIS A 276 27.31 19.23 32.75
CA HIS A 276 28.41 19.03 33.69
C HIS A 276 29.17 20.34 33.91
N LYS A 277 29.70 20.57 35.12
CA LYS A 277 30.42 21.81 35.46
C LYS A 277 31.53 22.16 34.45
N MET A 278 32.31 21.16 34.04
CA MET A 278 33.38 21.36 33.05
C MET A 278 32.85 21.72 31.66
N GLU A 279 31.61 21.40 31.35
CA GLU A 279 30.97 21.63 30.05
C GLU A 279 30.19 22.96 30.01
N PHE A 280 30.14 23.71 31.12
CA PHE A 280 29.42 24.99 31.18
C PHE A 280 30.22 26.13 30.52
N SER A 281 31.56 26.11 30.63
CA SER A 281 32.44 27.11 30.03
C SER A 281 33.78 26.48 29.62
N ASP A 282 34.51 27.12 28.71
CA ASP A 282 35.85 26.68 28.31
C ASP A 282 36.88 26.88 29.44
N GLN A 283 36.63 27.86 30.31
CA GLN A 283 37.43 28.09 31.52
C GLN A 283 36.93 27.17 32.64
N ARG A 284 37.87 26.66 33.45
CA ARG A 284 37.52 25.92 34.66
C ARG A 284 36.93 26.88 35.67
N LEU A 285 35.65 26.71 35.97
CA LEU A 285 34.94 27.49 36.97
C LEU A 285 35.07 26.88 38.36
N THR A 286 35.02 27.71 39.38
CA THR A 286 34.75 27.32 40.76
C THR A 286 33.24 27.11 40.96
N ASP A 287 32.82 26.56 42.11
CA ASP A 287 31.38 26.36 42.38
C ASP A 287 30.66 27.70 42.57
N GLU A 288 31.33 28.68 43.19
CA GLU A 288 30.82 30.03 43.41
C GLU A 288 30.57 30.77 42.08
N GLU A 289 31.55 30.73 41.16
CA GLU A 289 31.42 31.33 39.82
C GLU A 289 30.33 30.67 38.98
N LEU A 290 30.06 29.38 39.18
CA LEU A 290 28.97 28.68 38.48
C LEU A 290 27.60 29.19 38.95
N VAL A 291 27.44 29.39 40.26
CA VAL A 291 26.20 29.93 40.85
C VAL A 291 25.96 31.37 40.40
N GLU A 292 27.02 32.19 40.32
CA GLU A 292 26.91 33.57 39.85
C GLU A 292 26.49 33.66 38.37
N ARG A 293 27.00 32.77 37.52
CA ARG A 293 26.72 32.78 36.07
C ARG A 293 25.39 32.13 35.69
N VAL A 294 24.84 31.26 36.53
CA VAL A 294 23.60 30.53 36.25
C VAL A 294 22.43 31.26 36.89
N THR A 295 21.62 31.94 36.08
CA THR A 295 20.35 32.49 36.57
C THR A 295 19.35 31.36 36.80
N PRO A 296 18.87 31.13 38.05
CA PRO A 296 17.89 30.09 38.33
C PRO A 296 16.61 30.30 37.53
N GLY A 297 16.13 29.24 36.86
CA GLY A 297 14.97 29.32 35.98
C GLY A 297 15.24 29.92 34.59
N GLY A 298 16.46 30.42 34.34
CA GLY A 298 16.87 30.96 33.06
C GLY A 298 17.04 29.89 31.98
N SER A 299 17.44 30.35 30.79
CA SER A 299 17.74 29.50 29.66
C SER A 299 19.12 29.79 29.06
N VAL A 300 19.72 28.77 28.45
CA VAL A 300 21.04 28.85 27.81
C VAL A 300 21.07 27.99 26.56
N MET A 301 21.79 28.44 25.54
CA MET A 301 22.05 27.68 24.32
C MET A 301 23.12 26.63 24.59
N CYS A 302 22.84 25.38 24.20
CA CYS A 302 23.71 24.25 24.41
C CYS A 302 23.78 23.39 23.15
N ARG A 303 24.80 22.54 23.05
CA ARG A 303 24.78 21.40 22.13
C ARG A 303 24.57 20.09 22.87
N VAL A 304 23.89 19.17 22.21
CA VAL A 304 23.68 17.79 22.68
C VAL A 304 25.00 17.02 22.61
N GLN A 305 25.44 16.48 23.75
CA GLN A 305 26.59 15.58 23.83
C GLN A 305 26.17 14.11 23.82
N GLU A 306 25.11 13.78 24.58
CA GLU A 306 24.63 12.42 24.72
C GLU A 306 23.12 12.44 24.96
N LEU A 307 22.40 11.51 24.33
CA LEU A 307 20.96 11.35 24.50
C LEU A 307 20.66 9.91 24.93
N THR A 308 20.07 9.76 26.12
CA THR A 308 19.57 8.48 26.62
C THR A 308 18.05 8.45 26.44
N VAL A 309 17.63 7.86 25.31
CA VAL A 309 16.22 7.85 24.85
C VAL A 309 15.28 7.16 25.86
N GLU A 310 15.72 6.06 26.47
CA GLU A 310 14.90 5.26 27.40
C GLU A 310 14.56 6.01 28.69
N GLU A 311 15.49 6.83 29.18
CA GLU A 311 15.34 7.55 30.45
C GLU A 311 14.87 8.99 30.27
N TYR A 312 14.69 9.45 29.02
CA TYR A 312 14.39 10.84 28.69
C TYR A 312 15.43 11.82 29.29
N LYS A 313 16.71 11.42 29.26
CA LYS A 313 17.84 12.21 29.78
C LYS A 313 18.75 12.68 28.65
N ILE A 314 19.24 13.91 28.76
CA ILE A 314 20.15 14.51 27.81
C ILE A 314 21.33 15.17 28.53
N LYS A 315 22.55 14.92 28.05
CA LYS A 315 23.76 15.63 28.49
C LYS A 315 24.10 16.72 27.50
N LEU A 316 24.39 17.90 28.02
CA LEU A 316 24.54 19.12 27.23
C LEU A 316 25.89 19.80 27.52
N SER A 317 26.41 20.52 26.53
CA SER A 317 27.57 21.39 26.67
C SER A 317 27.26 22.81 26.21
N CYS A 318 27.71 23.77 27.01
CA CYS A 318 27.61 25.21 26.78
C CYS A 318 28.99 25.86 26.50
N ARG A 319 30.05 25.05 26.33
CA ARG A 319 31.39 25.55 25.96
C ARG A 319 31.33 26.35 24.67
N ALA A 320 31.97 27.52 24.63
CA ALA A 320 31.96 28.36 23.43
C ALA A 320 32.72 27.69 22.29
N SER A 321 33.78 26.94 22.59
CA SER A 321 34.49 26.10 21.60
C SER A 321 33.57 25.09 20.88
N VAL A 322 32.70 24.41 21.64
CA VAL A 322 31.74 23.41 21.14
C VAL A 322 30.57 24.08 20.42
N LEU A 323 30.05 25.18 20.97
CA LEU A 323 28.97 25.95 20.34
C LEU A 323 29.40 26.45 18.95
N ASN A 324 30.63 26.97 18.83
CA ASN A 324 31.15 27.51 17.57
C ASN A 324 31.66 26.43 16.60
N ASN A 325 32.25 25.34 17.10
CA ASN A 325 32.77 24.26 16.27
C ASN A 325 32.19 22.89 16.68
N PRO A 326 31.07 22.44 16.08
CA PRO A 326 30.45 21.16 16.41
C PRO A 326 31.35 19.94 16.19
N ALA A 327 32.23 20.02 15.19
CA ALA A 327 33.11 18.92 14.80
C ALA A 327 34.16 18.59 15.87
N SER A 328 34.34 19.47 16.86
CA SER A 328 35.19 19.21 18.02
C SER A 328 34.60 18.17 18.99
N MET A 329 33.31 17.83 18.88
CA MET A 329 32.67 16.83 19.73
C MET A 329 32.92 15.40 19.24
N SER A 330 33.26 14.52 20.17
CA SER A 330 33.32 13.08 19.93
C SER A 330 31.95 12.55 19.53
N GLY A 331 31.88 11.83 18.41
CA GLY A 331 30.63 11.27 17.91
C GLY A 331 29.68 12.29 17.26
N PHE A 332 30.18 13.49 16.91
CA PHE A 332 29.42 14.45 16.11
C PHE A 332 28.91 13.76 14.83
N GLN A 333 27.61 13.81 14.64
CA GLN A 333 26.96 13.40 13.41
C GLN A 333 26.56 14.68 12.68
N ASP A 334 27.10 14.89 11.48
CA ASP A 334 26.55 15.91 10.58
C ASP A 334 25.05 15.59 10.41
N PRO A 335 24.12 16.55 10.54
CA PRO A 335 22.72 16.32 10.23
C PRO A 335 22.62 15.72 8.83
N VAL A 336 22.47 14.39 8.77
CA VAL A 336 22.31 13.67 7.52
C VAL A 336 20.95 14.07 6.99
N PHE A 337 20.93 15.11 6.16
CA PHE A 337 19.76 15.55 5.41
C PHE A 337 19.48 14.61 4.22
N TYR A 338 19.81 13.33 4.38
CA TYR A 338 19.73 12.30 3.37
C TYR A 338 19.05 11.08 3.98
N ASP A 339 17.74 11.02 3.76
CA ASP A 339 16.91 9.86 4.05
C ASP A 339 17.60 8.59 3.53
N GLU A 340 17.79 7.58 4.38
CA GLU A 340 18.28 6.26 3.97
C GLU A 340 17.37 5.65 2.88
N TYR A 341 16.11 6.09 2.85
CA TYR A 341 15.14 5.80 1.78
C TYR A 341 15.49 6.45 0.44
N CYS A 342 16.12 7.64 0.44
CA CYS A 342 16.62 8.30 -0.77
C CYS A 342 17.83 7.58 -1.37
N LYS A 343 18.77 7.08 -0.54
CA LYS A 343 19.86 6.23 -1.04
C LYS A 343 19.31 4.99 -1.74
N ARG A 344 18.32 4.33 -1.15
CA ARG A 344 17.65 3.16 -1.77
C ARG A 344 16.92 3.53 -3.06
N TYR A 345 16.30 4.70 -3.15
CA TYR A 345 15.63 5.16 -4.37
C TYR A 345 16.59 5.57 -5.49
N ASP A 346 17.74 6.16 -5.14
CA ASP A 346 18.80 6.49 -6.09
C ASP A 346 19.57 5.24 -6.54
N GLU A 347 19.76 4.25 -5.67
CA GLU A 347 20.34 2.94 -6.00
C GLU A 347 19.39 2.03 -6.80
N ILE A 348 18.07 2.10 -6.58
CA ILE A 348 17.06 1.31 -7.32
C ILE A 348 16.69 1.98 -8.66
N ARG A 349 16.96 3.29 -8.83
CA ARG A 349 16.84 4.00 -10.11
C ARG A 349 18.04 3.68 -11.02
N ASP A 350 18.15 2.41 -11.41
CA ASP A 350 18.94 2.02 -12.57
C ASP A 350 18.51 2.86 -13.80
N GLU A 351 19.47 3.33 -14.60
CA GLU A 351 19.20 4.04 -15.86
C GLU A 351 18.22 3.29 -16.77
N LYS A 352 18.21 1.96 -16.69
CA LYS A 352 17.29 1.08 -17.42
C LYS A 352 15.82 1.25 -17.00
N PHE A 353 15.54 1.53 -15.72
CA PHE A 353 14.17 1.70 -15.21
C PHE A 353 13.58 3.04 -15.69
N LEU A 354 14.38 4.11 -15.64
CA LEU A 354 13.99 5.44 -16.12
C LEU A 354 13.77 5.45 -17.65
N ALA A 355 14.62 4.74 -18.40
CA ALA A 355 14.44 4.57 -19.84
C ALA A 355 13.14 3.82 -20.19
N ARG A 356 12.80 2.77 -19.43
CA ARG A 356 11.57 2.00 -19.62
C ARG A 356 10.32 2.81 -19.31
N GLU A 357 10.35 3.63 -18.26
CA GLU A 357 9.22 4.49 -17.88
C GLU A 357 8.95 5.57 -18.94
N LYS A 358 10.01 6.25 -19.42
CA LYS A 358 9.91 7.21 -20.53
C LYS A 358 9.43 6.58 -21.83
N ALA A 359 9.88 5.36 -22.14
CA ALA A 359 9.41 4.63 -23.33
C ALA A 359 7.92 4.27 -23.22
N LEU A 360 7.46 3.86 -22.03
CA LEU A 360 6.05 3.54 -21.77
C LEU A 360 5.15 4.78 -21.86
N GLU A 361 5.59 5.93 -21.33
CA GLU A 361 4.88 7.20 -21.48
C GLU A 361 4.76 7.63 -22.94
N LYS A 362 5.86 7.52 -23.71
CA LYS A 362 5.87 7.82 -25.15
C LYS A 362 4.95 6.88 -25.94
N GLN A 363 4.85 5.61 -25.54
CA GLN A 363 3.94 4.66 -26.17
C GLN A 363 2.47 4.96 -25.82
N LYS A 364 2.18 5.34 -24.58
CA LYS A 364 0.83 5.76 -24.14
C LYS A 364 0.40 7.07 -24.80
N SER A 365 1.30 8.03 -25.00
CA SER A 365 1.00 9.27 -25.72
C SER A 365 0.68 8.98 -27.19
N LEU A 366 1.51 8.17 -27.87
CA LEU A 366 1.24 7.75 -29.25
C LEU A 366 -0.09 7.01 -29.39
N GLN A 367 -0.45 6.15 -28.43
CA GLN A 367 -1.73 5.45 -28.45
C GLN A 367 -2.92 6.40 -28.27
N ARG A 368 -2.81 7.40 -27.38
CA ARG A 368 -3.83 8.44 -27.23
C ARG A 368 -3.99 9.27 -28.48
N ASP A 369 -2.90 9.68 -29.11
CA ASP A 369 -2.94 10.47 -30.35
C ASP A 369 -3.58 9.68 -31.49
N LYS A 370 -3.23 8.40 -31.63
CA LYS A 370 -3.89 7.51 -32.62
C LYS A 370 -5.37 7.32 -32.34
N MET A 371 -5.76 7.15 -31.07
CA MET A 371 -7.16 7.00 -30.68
C MET A 371 -7.97 8.29 -30.93
N LEU A 372 -7.40 9.47 -30.66
CA LEU A 372 -8.03 10.75 -30.95
C LEU A 372 -8.22 11.00 -32.45
N VAL A 373 -7.24 10.62 -33.28
CA VAL A 373 -7.36 10.68 -34.74
C VAL A 373 -8.46 9.74 -35.24
N GLN A 374 -8.55 8.53 -34.68
CA GLN A 374 -9.58 7.55 -35.04
C GLN A 374 -10.99 8.05 -34.68
N ILE A 375 -11.17 8.59 -33.47
CA ILE A 375 -12.44 9.19 -33.01
C ILE A 375 -12.84 10.37 -33.93
N ARG A 376 -11.88 11.22 -34.32
CA ARG A 376 -12.16 12.31 -35.28
C ARG A 376 -12.63 11.77 -36.63
N LYS A 377 -11.96 10.75 -37.20
CA LYS A 377 -12.37 10.13 -38.46
C LYS A 377 -13.78 9.53 -38.39
N GLU A 378 -14.11 8.84 -37.30
CA GLU A 378 -15.44 8.26 -37.08
C GLU A 378 -16.52 9.33 -36.91
N SER A 379 -16.20 10.47 -36.27
CA SER A 379 -17.12 11.60 -36.14
C SER A 379 -17.37 12.35 -37.45
N LEU A 380 -16.39 12.37 -38.37
CA LEU A 380 -16.51 12.96 -39.72
C LEU A 380 -17.40 12.12 -40.63
N ALA A 381 -17.33 10.79 -40.54
CA ALA A 381 -18.12 9.88 -41.38
C ALA A 381 -19.63 9.86 -41.07
N SER A 382 -20.07 10.45 -39.95
CA SER A 382 -21.46 10.34 -39.46
C SER A 382 -22.40 11.48 -39.92
N ARG A 383 -21.90 12.51 -40.62
CA ARG A 383 -22.71 13.69 -40.99
C ARG A 383 -22.90 13.80 -42.51
N SER A 384 -23.78 12.98 -43.06
CA SER A 384 -24.16 13.08 -44.48
C SER A 384 -25.04 14.31 -44.73
N THR A 385 -24.42 15.47 -44.97
CA THR A 385 -25.08 16.68 -45.47
C THR A 385 -25.12 16.65 -47.00
N ARG A 386 -26.32 16.75 -47.60
CA ARG A 386 -26.47 16.73 -49.08
C ARG A 386 -26.30 18.14 -49.65
N HIS A 387 -25.08 18.49 -50.03
CA HIS A 387 -24.79 19.70 -50.80
C HIS A 387 -23.72 19.40 -51.87
N PRO A 388 -23.83 19.96 -53.10
CA PRO A 388 -22.94 19.59 -54.22
C PRO A 388 -21.45 19.81 -53.96
N PHE A 389 -21.14 20.83 -53.17
CA PHE A 389 -19.76 21.20 -52.79
C PHE A 389 -19.36 20.71 -51.39
N TRP A 390 -20.19 19.88 -50.73
CA TRP A 390 -19.88 19.35 -49.40
C TRP A 390 -18.99 18.12 -49.49
N LYS A 391 -17.91 18.10 -48.72
CA LYS A 391 -17.01 16.95 -48.56
C LYS A 391 -16.69 16.72 -47.09
N ASP A 392 -16.81 15.48 -46.64
CA ASP A 392 -16.47 15.05 -45.27
C ASP A 392 -14.95 14.85 -45.12
N VAL A 393 -14.20 15.95 -45.23
CA VAL A 393 -12.73 15.97 -45.17
C VAL A 393 -12.22 16.86 -44.03
N THR A 394 -11.04 16.53 -43.51
CA THR A 394 -10.34 17.37 -42.52
C THR A 394 -9.79 18.66 -43.15
N ALA A 395 -9.38 19.64 -42.33
CA ALA A 395 -8.81 20.90 -42.83
C ALA A 395 -7.59 20.66 -43.73
N ASP A 396 -6.63 19.86 -43.25
CA ASP A 396 -5.39 19.54 -43.95
C ASP A 396 -5.65 18.78 -45.28
N GLU A 397 -6.65 17.89 -45.30
CA GLU A 397 -7.06 17.18 -46.52
C GLU A 397 -7.78 18.12 -47.50
N ALA A 398 -8.57 19.08 -47.02
CA ALA A 398 -9.21 20.08 -47.86
C ALA A 398 -8.18 21.01 -48.52
N GLU A 399 -7.14 21.43 -47.79
CA GLU A 399 -6.04 22.22 -48.34
C GLU A 399 -5.35 21.49 -49.49
N ARG A 400 -5.00 20.21 -49.30
CA ARG A 400 -4.40 19.38 -50.36
C ARG A 400 -5.30 19.20 -51.58
N LEU A 401 -6.61 19.13 -51.37
CA LEU A 401 -7.57 19.02 -52.47
C LEU A 401 -7.78 20.35 -53.22
N MET A 402 -7.52 21.48 -52.56
CA MET A 402 -7.59 22.81 -53.17
C MET A 402 -6.28 23.26 -53.84
N GLU A 403 -5.14 22.62 -53.55
CA GLU A 403 -3.85 22.93 -54.20
C GLU A 403 -3.91 22.93 -55.75
N PRO A 404 -4.58 21.97 -56.42
CA PRO A 404 -4.73 21.99 -57.89
C PRO A 404 -5.99 22.74 -58.39
N ALA A 405 -6.80 23.34 -57.51
CA ALA A 405 -8.10 23.92 -57.86
C ALA A 405 -7.96 25.31 -58.52
N GLN A 406 -8.91 25.66 -59.40
CA GLN A 406 -8.94 26.98 -60.05
C GLN A 406 -9.52 28.05 -59.11
N ILE A 407 -9.12 29.31 -59.35
CA ILE A 407 -9.62 30.47 -58.61
C ILE A 407 -11.15 30.57 -58.79
N GLY A 408 -11.89 30.38 -57.70
CA GLY A 408 -13.37 30.40 -57.68
C GLY A 408 -14.02 29.08 -57.27
N GLU A 409 -13.26 27.98 -57.18
CA GLU A 409 -13.78 26.71 -56.64
C GLU A 409 -13.94 26.75 -55.11
N VAL A 410 -14.98 26.10 -54.61
CA VAL A 410 -15.33 26.10 -53.18
C VAL A 410 -15.55 24.68 -52.70
N ILE A 411 -14.93 24.34 -51.56
CA ILE A 411 -15.21 23.11 -50.80
C ILE A 411 -15.82 23.51 -49.46
N ILE A 412 -16.99 22.95 -49.16
CA ILE A 412 -17.66 23.11 -47.86
C ILE A 412 -17.35 21.86 -47.03
N ARG A 413 -16.83 22.04 -45.82
CA ARG A 413 -16.46 20.96 -44.90
C ARG A 413 -17.03 21.20 -43.50
N PRO A 414 -17.13 20.18 -42.64
CA PRO A 414 -17.48 20.39 -41.24
C PRO A 414 -16.43 21.26 -40.51
N GLY A 415 -16.91 22.17 -39.68
CA GLY A 415 -16.07 23.06 -38.87
C GLY A 415 -15.25 22.30 -37.83
N SER A 416 -14.02 22.75 -37.60
CA SER A 416 -13.09 22.15 -36.64
C SER A 416 -12.97 23.06 -35.43
N THR A 417 -13.79 22.85 -34.40
CA THR A 417 -13.54 23.39 -33.06
C THR A 417 -12.95 22.33 -32.15
#